data_AF-F8IJH3-F1
#
_entry.id   AF-F8IJH3-F1
#
_cell.length_a   1.000
_cell.length_b   1.000
_cell.length_c   1.000
_cell.angle_alpha   90.00
_cell.angle_beta   90.00
_cell.angle_gamma   90.00
#
_symmetry.space_group_name_H-M   'P 1'
#
loop_
_entity.id
_entity.type
_entity.pdbx_description
1 polymer ?
#
loop_
_entity_poly.entity_id
_entity_poly.type
_entity_poly.pdbx_seq_one_letter_code
_entity_poly.pdbx_strand_id
1 'polypeptide(L)'
;MDSNGVVKDTWETEIFMGNARGFSNEQIPLGMLMVEQGILTSEQLEAALLEQAVTGGRLGDIVVARGYAKPVDVYRLLAEQLKHERVVWPPRLQTLRKLPEDVARRLGAVVIDEDASQIWVAVHDVLDEARMRELTMYLDKPIRQQLATRYELDQLWNLIYADEMRFESVERLAEEQPQNSASFLLTRAQIVVGILVLIALGTGITLVPRSTALAINLVLQLCYVLFALMKVVMLYRGAQGEGFVSVTDEDLASLSERELPTYTILVPLYREANVLPGLLEHLMQLDYPKHKLDIRLLFEEDDLETLQAARALSPPYYVSFVVVPKSYPQTKPKACNFGLIHARGEFVVIYDAEDRPELDQLKKVIAAFRKLPAEYACVQAKLNYYNASQNLLTRWFS
;
A
#
# COMPACT_ATOMS: atom_id res chain seq x y z
N MET A 1 25.30 29.20 54.93
CA MET A 1 24.84 30.42 54.24
C MET A 1 25.50 30.37 52.87
N ASP A 2 24.86 29.98 51.78
CA ASP A 2 23.43 29.80 51.48
C ASP A 2 23.18 28.59 50.55
N SER A 3 21.88 28.36 50.34
CA SER A 3 21.11 27.24 49.81
C SER A 3 21.14 26.99 48.28
N ASN A 4 21.02 25.70 47.92
CA ASN A 4 20.48 25.14 46.67
C ASN A 4 21.18 25.45 45.34
N GLY A 5 22.33 24.81 45.10
CA GLY A 5 22.91 24.65 43.76
C GLY A 5 22.27 23.47 43.01
N VAL A 6 21.12 23.71 42.38
CA VAL A 6 20.56 22.79 41.37
C VAL A 6 21.08 23.25 40.02
N VAL A 7 21.86 22.41 39.34
CA VAL A 7 22.20 22.55 37.92
C VAL A 7 20.94 22.17 37.12
N LYS A 8 20.06 23.15 36.91
CA LYS A 8 19.07 23.16 35.82
C LYS A 8 19.68 23.95 34.65
N ASP A 9 19.19 23.67 33.44
CA ASP A 9 19.38 24.47 32.21
C ASP A 9 20.63 24.22 31.35
N THR A 10 20.73 23.03 30.75
CA THR A 10 21.48 22.90 29.46
C THR A 10 20.91 21.85 28.50
N TRP A 11 20.18 20.83 28.96
CA TRP A 11 19.67 19.75 28.10
C TRP A 11 18.33 20.04 27.40
N GLU A 12 17.46 20.87 27.98
CA GLU A 12 16.13 21.18 27.40
C GLU A 12 16.23 22.02 26.12
N THR A 13 17.34 22.76 25.91
CA THR A 13 17.47 23.68 24.77
C THR A 13 18.03 23.02 23.51
N GLU A 14 18.89 21.99 23.64
CA GLU A 14 19.52 21.34 22.49
C GLU A 14 18.59 20.33 21.78
N ILE A 15 17.69 19.66 22.51
CA ILE A 15 16.67 18.77 21.92
C ILE A 15 15.61 19.59 21.14
N PHE A 16 15.35 20.83 21.55
CA PHE A 16 14.35 21.70 20.93
C PHE A 16 14.78 22.34 19.59
N MET A 17 16.08 22.45 19.31
CA MET A 17 16.58 23.19 18.13
C MET A 17 17.14 22.33 17.00
N GLY A 18 17.25 21.01 17.19
CA GLY A 18 18.01 20.12 16.30
C GLY A 18 17.48 19.89 14.87
N ASN A 19 16.27 20.32 14.51
CA ASN A 19 15.69 20.12 13.16
C ASN A 19 14.95 21.33 12.58
N ALA A 20 15.27 22.54 13.02
CA ALA A 20 14.73 23.76 12.42
C ALA A 20 15.56 24.21 11.19
N ARG A 21 15.63 23.39 10.14
CA ARG A 21 16.06 23.88 8.81
C ARG A 21 14.82 24.27 8.01
N GLY A 22 14.37 25.52 8.18
CA GLY A 22 13.46 26.18 7.24
C GLY A 22 12.28 26.98 7.82
N PHE A 23 12.02 26.94 9.13
CA PHE A 23 10.91 27.69 9.71
C PHE A 23 11.37 29.08 10.16
N SER A 24 10.68 30.12 9.69
CA SER A 24 10.78 31.47 10.26
C SER A 24 10.49 31.41 11.76
N ASN A 25 11.31 32.08 12.56
CA ASN A 25 11.39 32.04 14.02
C ASN A 25 10.15 32.58 14.79
N GLU A 26 8.96 32.59 14.17
CA GLU A 26 7.72 33.20 14.70
C GLU A 26 6.53 32.23 14.84
N GLN A 27 6.62 30.98 14.39
CA GLN A 27 5.52 30.01 14.51
C GLN A 27 5.76 29.03 15.66
N ILE A 28 4.78 28.93 16.57
CA ILE A 28 4.79 27.94 17.65
C ILE A 28 4.85 26.54 17.03
N PRO A 29 5.79 25.67 17.43
CA PRO A 29 5.87 24.31 16.92
C PRO A 29 4.58 23.51 17.16
N LEU A 30 4.20 22.67 16.20
CA LEU A 30 2.94 21.91 16.24
C LEU A 30 2.79 21.07 17.51
N GLY A 31 3.89 20.45 17.98
CA GLY A 31 3.88 19.67 19.21
C GLY A 31 3.52 20.48 20.45
N MET A 32 4.00 21.73 20.55
CA MET A 32 3.65 22.62 21.66
C MET A 32 2.17 23.03 21.59
N LEU A 33 1.67 23.37 20.40
CA LEU A 33 0.25 23.65 20.20
C LEU A 33 -0.65 22.48 20.63
N MET A 34 -0.23 21.24 20.35
CA MET A 34 -0.95 20.05 20.80
C MET A 34 -0.99 19.91 22.33
N VAL A 35 0.10 20.26 23.02
CA VAL A 35 0.15 20.24 24.50
C VAL A 35 -0.70 21.37 25.08
N GLU A 36 -0.60 22.59 24.55
CA GLU A 36 -1.39 23.74 25.00
C GLU A 36 -2.90 23.51 24.87
N GLN A 37 -3.32 22.83 23.80
CA GLN A 37 -4.72 22.47 23.55
C GLN A 37 -5.17 21.20 24.30
N GLY A 38 -4.30 20.60 25.11
CA GLY A 38 -4.60 19.39 25.89
C GLY A 38 -4.80 18.13 25.05
N ILE A 39 -4.34 18.13 23.80
CA ILE A 39 -4.37 16.95 22.91
C ILE A 39 -3.26 15.97 23.29
N LEU A 40 -2.10 16.47 23.72
CA LEU A 40 -0.98 15.67 24.21
C LEU A 40 -0.57 16.07 25.62
N THR A 41 -0.03 15.11 26.37
CA THR A 41 0.77 15.40 27.55
C THR A 41 2.22 15.73 27.14
N SER A 42 2.96 16.45 27.99
CA SER A 42 4.38 16.70 27.76
C SER A 42 5.20 15.40 27.61
N GLU A 43 4.85 14.37 28.39
CA GLU A 43 5.48 13.04 28.31
C GLU A 43 5.22 12.36 26.96
N GLN A 44 3.98 12.46 26.43
CA GLN A 44 3.64 11.91 25.11
C GLN A 44 4.38 12.65 23.99
N LEU A 45 4.51 13.97 24.10
CA LEU A 45 5.27 14.77 23.14
C LEU A 45 6.76 14.38 23.16
N GLU A 46 7.35 14.26 24.35
CA GLU A 46 8.75 13.84 24.50
C GLU A 46 8.99 12.44 23.89
N ALA A 47 8.12 11.48 24.21
CA ALA A 47 8.20 10.13 23.63
C ALA A 47 8.10 10.14 22.10
N ALA A 48 7.19 10.95 21.54
CA ALA A 48 7.03 11.07 20.09
C ALA A 48 8.24 11.75 19.42
N LEU A 49 8.86 12.75 20.06
CA LEU A 49 10.09 13.40 19.57
C LEU A 49 11.30 12.45 19.62
N LEU A 50 11.42 11.64 20.67
CA LEU A 50 12.46 10.60 20.76
C LEU A 50 12.31 9.57 19.62
N GLU A 51 11.08 9.12 19.34
CA GLU A 51 10.83 8.24 18.19
C GLU A 51 11.15 8.94 16.87
N GLN A 52 10.75 10.21 16.70
CA GLN A 52 11.03 10.98 15.49
C GLN A 52 12.54 11.14 15.23
N ALA A 53 13.34 11.28 16.29
CA ALA A 53 14.79 11.36 16.16
C ALA A 53 15.37 10.07 15.55
N VAL A 54 14.89 8.91 16.00
CA VAL A 54 15.34 7.57 15.55
C VAL A 54 14.80 7.20 14.17
N THR A 55 13.50 7.42 13.96
CA THR A 55 12.75 6.89 12.81
C THR A 55 12.50 7.93 11.71
N GLY A 56 12.77 9.21 11.97
CA GLY A 56 12.46 10.31 11.05
C GLY A 56 10.96 10.59 10.96
N GLY A 57 10.52 11.07 9.79
CA GLY A 57 9.10 11.32 9.54
C GLY A 57 8.54 12.58 10.21
N ARG A 58 7.22 12.75 10.08
CA ARG A 58 6.48 13.89 10.62
C ARG A 58 5.96 13.57 12.02
N LEU A 59 6.13 14.49 12.95
CA LEU A 59 5.66 14.34 14.34
C LEU A 59 4.16 14.00 14.40
N GLY A 60 3.34 14.67 13.59
CA GLY A 60 1.90 14.40 13.53
C GLY A 60 1.56 12.95 13.16
N ASP A 61 2.29 12.36 12.21
CA ASP A 61 2.07 10.97 11.80
C ASP A 61 2.46 9.98 12.91
N ILE A 62 3.54 10.26 13.64
CA ILE A 62 4.00 9.46 14.80
C ILE A 62 2.97 9.50 15.92
N VAL A 63 2.53 10.70 16.29
CA VAL A 63 1.53 10.92 17.35
C VAL A 63 0.23 10.18 17.03
N VAL A 64 -0.21 10.22 15.77
CA VAL A 64 -1.39 9.49 15.29
C VAL A 64 -1.16 7.99 15.30
N ALA A 65 0.00 7.52 14.84
CA ALA A 65 0.32 6.09 14.80
C ALA A 65 0.44 5.45 16.20
N ARG A 66 0.90 6.22 17.19
CA ARG A 66 0.91 5.83 18.61
C ARG A 66 -0.47 5.87 19.27
N GLY A 67 -1.48 6.42 18.59
CA GLY A 67 -2.82 6.60 19.14
C GLY A 67 -2.91 7.70 20.19
N TYR A 68 -1.92 8.60 20.29
CA TYR A 68 -1.93 9.71 21.25
C TYR A 68 -2.91 10.82 20.85
N ALA A 69 -3.12 11.03 19.55
CA ALA A 69 -4.10 11.97 19.04
C ALA A 69 -4.87 11.40 17.84
N LYS A 70 -6.08 11.91 17.61
CA LYS A 70 -6.84 11.59 16.41
C LYS A 70 -6.32 12.40 15.22
N PRO A 71 -6.33 11.86 13.99
CA PRO A 71 -5.92 12.59 12.79
C PRO A 71 -6.62 13.93 12.63
N VAL A 72 -7.92 13.98 12.93
CA VAL A 72 -8.73 15.21 12.81
C VAL A 72 -8.22 16.33 13.74
N ASP A 73 -7.78 15.98 14.95
CA ASP A 73 -7.27 16.95 15.92
C ASP A 73 -5.90 17.49 15.49
N VAL A 74 -5.03 16.60 15.02
CA VAL A 74 -3.74 16.98 14.43
C VAL A 74 -3.91 17.90 13.23
N TYR A 75 -4.82 17.54 12.31
CA TYR A 75 -5.05 18.31 11.08
C TYR A 75 -5.73 19.65 11.32
N ARG A 76 -6.57 19.76 12.36
CA ARG A 76 -7.16 21.03 12.77
C ARG A 76 -6.08 22.01 13.23
N LEU A 77 -5.18 21.58 14.12
CA LEU A 77 -4.08 22.44 14.57
C LEU A 77 -3.08 22.75 13.45
N LEU A 78 -2.80 21.78 12.58
CA LEU A 78 -1.95 22.00 11.41
C LEU A 78 -2.56 23.05 10.46
N ALA A 79 -3.87 23.00 10.23
CA ALA A 79 -4.57 23.98 9.42
C ALA A 79 -4.48 25.38 10.04
N GLU A 80 -4.73 25.50 11.35
CA GLU A 80 -4.58 26.76 12.09
C GLU A 80 -3.15 27.32 11.99
N GLN A 81 -2.13 26.47 12.21
CA GLN A 81 -0.72 26.86 12.13
C GLN A 81 -0.33 27.36 10.73
N LEU A 82 -0.84 26.68 9.69
CA LEU A 82 -0.58 27.04 8.29
C LEU A 82 -1.51 28.14 7.76
N LYS A 83 -2.46 28.65 8.58
CA LYS A 83 -3.49 29.62 8.18
C LYS A 83 -4.37 29.13 7.01
N HIS A 84 -4.61 27.82 7.00
CA HIS A 84 -5.54 27.16 6.09
C HIS A 84 -6.79 26.69 6.86
N GLU A 85 -7.86 26.39 6.12
CA GLU A 85 -9.03 25.75 6.67
C GLU A 85 -8.90 24.23 6.58
N ARG A 86 -9.68 23.50 7.39
CA ARG A 86 -9.82 22.05 7.27
C ARG A 86 -11.14 21.73 6.56
N VAL A 87 -11.18 20.61 5.83
CA VAL A 87 -12.44 20.10 5.28
C VAL A 87 -13.42 19.80 6.42
N VAL A 88 -14.65 20.28 6.27
CA VAL A 88 -15.76 19.95 7.16
C VAL A 88 -16.45 18.69 6.64
N TRP A 89 -16.63 17.68 7.51
CA TRP A 89 -17.27 16.42 7.14
C TRP A 89 -18.72 16.35 7.65
N PRO A 90 -19.71 15.98 6.81
CA PRO A 90 -19.60 15.64 5.39
C PRO A 90 -19.34 16.87 4.51
N PRO A 91 -18.54 16.74 3.44
CA PRO A 91 -18.23 17.84 2.54
C PRO A 91 -19.46 18.25 1.73
N ARG A 92 -19.61 19.54 1.44
CA ARG A 92 -20.64 20.05 0.54
C ARG A 92 -20.20 19.85 -0.91
N LEU A 93 -20.62 18.74 -1.52
CA LEU A 93 -20.33 18.46 -2.93
C LEU A 93 -21.35 19.16 -3.84
N GLN A 94 -21.29 20.50 -3.93
CA GLN A 94 -22.17 21.26 -4.81
C GLN A 94 -21.59 21.41 -6.23
N THR A 95 -20.30 21.12 -6.39
CA THR A 95 -19.57 21.33 -7.63
C THR A 95 -19.67 20.15 -8.58
N LEU A 96 -20.09 20.41 -9.82
CA LEU A 96 -20.05 19.48 -10.96
C LEU A 96 -18.67 19.39 -11.61
N ARG A 97 -17.74 20.30 -11.26
CA ARG A 97 -16.41 20.36 -11.87
C ARG A 97 -15.45 19.41 -11.16
N LYS A 98 -15.04 18.39 -11.91
CA LYS A 98 -14.06 17.38 -11.53
C LYS A 98 -12.74 17.65 -12.25
N LEU A 99 -11.62 17.51 -11.57
CA LEU A 99 -10.31 17.47 -12.23
C LEU A 99 -10.17 16.14 -12.99
N PRO A 100 -9.41 16.06 -14.09
CA PRO A 100 -9.00 14.76 -14.62
C PRO A 100 -8.38 13.90 -13.51
N GLU A 101 -8.73 12.60 -13.45
CA GLU A 101 -8.31 11.71 -12.35
C GLU A 101 -6.79 11.67 -12.17
N ASP A 102 -6.06 11.59 -13.28
CA ASP A 102 -4.61 11.53 -13.31
C ASP A 102 -3.97 12.79 -12.72
N VAL A 103 -4.55 13.95 -13.04
CA VAL A 103 -4.14 15.26 -12.49
C VAL A 103 -4.47 15.34 -11.01
N ALA A 104 -5.68 14.95 -10.62
CA ALA A 104 -6.14 14.97 -9.25
C ALA A 104 -5.23 14.08 -8.36
N ARG A 105 -4.96 12.86 -8.80
CA ARG A 105 -4.08 11.89 -8.12
C ARG A 105 -2.64 12.39 -8.04
N ARG A 106 -2.07 12.89 -9.14
CA ARG A 106 -0.70 13.43 -9.18
C ARG A 106 -0.52 14.63 -8.25
N LEU A 107 -1.51 15.53 -8.20
CA LEU A 107 -1.46 16.71 -7.32
C LEU A 107 -1.87 16.40 -5.88
N GLY A 108 -2.53 15.26 -5.63
CA GLY A 108 -3.10 14.92 -4.33
C GLY A 108 -4.23 15.88 -3.93
N ALA A 109 -5.06 16.27 -4.91
CA ALA A 109 -5.99 17.39 -4.80
C ALA A 109 -7.38 17.02 -5.34
N VAL A 110 -8.42 17.25 -4.54
CA VAL A 110 -9.81 16.96 -4.91
C VAL A 110 -10.66 18.22 -4.80
N VAL A 111 -11.34 18.60 -5.87
CA VAL A 111 -12.33 19.68 -5.84
C VAL A 111 -13.54 19.22 -5.01
N ILE A 112 -13.88 19.99 -3.98
CA ILE A 112 -14.98 19.65 -3.06
C ILE A 112 -16.16 20.60 -3.19
N ASP A 113 -15.94 21.89 -3.41
CA ASP A 113 -17.00 22.91 -3.49
C ASP A 113 -16.56 24.09 -4.38
N GLU A 114 -17.52 24.89 -4.84
CA GLU A 114 -17.30 26.01 -5.76
C GLU A 114 -18.44 27.02 -5.59
N ASP A 115 -18.08 28.29 -5.46
CA ASP A 115 -19.02 29.40 -5.53
C ASP A 115 -18.68 30.32 -6.72
N ALA A 116 -19.37 31.46 -6.83
CA ALA A 116 -19.15 32.42 -7.91
C ALA A 116 -17.73 33.04 -7.91
N SER A 117 -17.01 32.99 -6.79
CA SER A 117 -15.76 33.70 -6.53
C SER A 117 -14.53 32.81 -6.38
N GLN A 118 -14.69 31.57 -5.90
CA GLN A 118 -13.57 30.70 -5.55
C GLN A 118 -13.94 29.21 -5.63
N ILE A 119 -12.92 28.36 -5.70
CA ILE A 119 -13.03 26.89 -5.70
C ILE A 119 -12.31 26.35 -4.47
N TRP A 120 -12.99 25.46 -3.72
CA TRP A 120 -12.39 24.75 -2.60
C TRP A 120 -11.83 23.41 -3.05
N VAL A 121 -10.58 23.18 -2.68
CA VAL A 121 -9.84 21.97 -3.02
C VAL A 121 -9.32 21.33 -1.74
N ALA A 122 -9.73 20.10 -1.49
CA ALA A 122 -9.22 19.26 -0.43
C ALA A 122 -7.82 18.73 -0.80
N VAL A 123 -6.86 18.93 0.09
CA VAL A 123 -5.47 18.49 -0.08
C VAL A 123 -4.94 17.89 1.22
N HIS A 124 -4.01 16.94 1.12
CA HIS A 124 -3.39 16.35 2.31
C HIS A 124 -2.36 17.30 2.90
N ASP A 125 -1.54 17.85 2.01
CA ASP A 125 -0.49 18.82 2.29
C ASP A 125 -0.75 20.06 1.45
N VAL A 126 -0.40 21.23 2.00
CA VAL A 126 -0.45 22.47 1.24
C VAL A 126 0.42 22.32 0.00
N LEU A 127 -0.16 22.57 -1.16
CA LEU A 127 0.49 22.48 -2.45
C LEU A 127 1.55 23.58 -2.56
N ASP A 128 2.73 23.19 -3.01
CA ASP A 128 3.79 24.13 -3.36
C ASP A 128 3.42 24.98 -4.59
N GLU A 129 4.24 26.00 -4.87
CA GLU A 129 3.98 26.91 -5.99
C GLU A 129 3.92 26.19 -7.35
N ALA A 130 4.67 25.11 -7.55
CA ALA A 130 4.68 24.39 -8.81
C ALA A 130 3.36 23.65 -9.02
N ARG A 131 2.91 22.89 -8.01
CA ARG A 131 1.64 22.18 -8.00
C ARG A 131 0.45 23.12 -8.03
N MET A 132 0.52 24.27 -7.35
CA MET A 132 -0.52 25.30 -7.43
C MET A 132 -0.62 25.93 -8.82
N ARG A 133 0.51 26.19 -9.50
CA ARG A 133 0.50 26.68 -10.88
C ARG A 133 -0.15 25.69 -11.82
N GLU A 134 0.18 24.41 -11.70
CA GLU A 134 -0.45 23.34 -12.49
C GLU A 134 -1.96 23.28 -12.21
N LEU A 135 -2.37 23.27 -10.94
CA LEU A 135 -3.78 23.24 -10.55
C LEU A 135 -4.58 24.42 -11.14
N THR A 136 -3.97 25.61 -11.19
CA THR A 136 -4.57 26.82 -11.77
C THR A 136 -4.72 26.74 -13.30
N MET A 137 -4.04 25.82 -13.99
CA MET A 137 -4.28 25.59 -15.42
C MET A 137 -5.61 24.88 -15.69
N TYR A 138 -6.13 24.13 -14.71
CA TYR A 138 -7.38 23.38 -14.81
C TYR A 138 -8.57 24.12 -14.18
N LEU A 139 -8.31 25.09 -13.32
CA LEU A 139 -9.31 25.81 -12.54
C LEU A 139 -9.27 27.32 -12.88
N ASP A 140 -10.40 27.88 -13.24
CA ASP A 140 -10.57 29.26 -13.75
C ASP A 140 -10.87 30.29 -12.65
N LYS A 141 -10.86 29.88 -11.38
CA LYS A 141 -11.16 30.73 -10.22
C LYS A 141 -10.04 30.64 -9.17
N PRO A 142 -9.92 31.64 -8.29
CA PRO A 142 -9.10 31.56 -7.10
C PRO A 142 -9.32 30.27 -6.31
N ILE A 143 -8.24 29.60 -5.94
CA ILE A 143 -8.27 28.30 -5.25
C ILE A 143 -8.08 28.51 -3.74
N ARG A 144 -8.99 27.94 -2.94
CA ARG A 144 -8.88 27.79 -1.49
C ARG A 144 -8.53 26.36 -1.15
N GLN A 145 -7.33 26.15 -0.64
CA GLN A 145 -6.89 24.84 -0.17
C GLN A 145 -7.45 24.58 1.23
N GLN A 146 -8.11 23.44 1.39
CA GLN A 146 -8.55 22.92 2.68
C GLN A 146 -7.80 21.64 3.01
N LEU A 147 -7.22 21.56 4.21
CA LEU A 147 -6.53 20.36 4.66
C LEU A 147 -7.53 19.24 4.96
N ALA A 148 -7.23 18.06 4.46
CA ALA A 148 -7.97 16.83 4.71
C ALA A 148 -7.03 15.75 5.22
N THR A 149 -7.52 14.95 6.17
CA THR A 149 -6.80 13.75 6.58
C THR A 149 -6.70 12.77 5.40
N ARG A 150 -5.74 11.85 5.44
CA ARG A 150 -5.62 10.81 4.39
C ARG A 150 -6.90 10.00 4.25
N TYR A 151 -7.53 9.67 5.37
CA TYR A 151 -8.80 8.96 5.40
C TYR A 151 -9.91 9.76 4.70
N GLU A 152 -10.04 11.06 4.98
CA GLU A 152 -11.03 11.91 4.32
C GLU A 152 -10.79 12.04 2.81
N LEU A 153 -9.52 12.12 2.37
CA LEU A 153 -9.19 12.08 0.94
C LEU A 153 -9.55 10.75 0.29
N ASP A 154 -9.21 9.61 0.91
CA ASP A 154 -9.59 8.28 0.40
C ASP A 154 -11.12 8.15 0.26
N GLN A 155 -11.89 8.74 1.19
CA GLN A 155 -13.35 8.80 1.06
C GLN A 155 -13.80 9.70 -0.09
N LEU A 156 -13.18 10.87 -0.27
CA LEU A 156 -13.46 11.79 -1.39
C LEU A 156 -13.13 11.15 -2.74
N TRP A 157 -12.00 10.43 -2.85
CA TRP A 157 -11.64 9.66 -4.03
C TRP A 157 -12.72 8.64 -4.38
N ASN A 158 -13.12 7.82 -3.41
CA ASN A 158 -14.18 6.82 -3.58
C ASN A 158 -15.53 7.43 -3.93
N LEU A 159 -15.80 8.66 -3.52
CA LEU A 159 -17.08 9.33 -3.78
C LEU A 159 -17.10 10.01 -5.16
N ILE A 160 -15.97 10.57 -5.61
CA ILE A 160 -15.92 11.42 -6.82
C ILE A 160 -15.32 10.68 -8.02
N TYR A 161 -14.37 9.77 -7.81
CA TYR A 161 -13.56 9.10 -8.85
C TYR A 161 -13.77 7.59 -8.91
N ALA A 162 -14.89 7.07 -8.39
CA ALA A 162 -15.16 5.63 -8.31
C ALA A 162 -15.05 4.92 -9.68
N ASP A 163 -15.61 5.52 -10.73
CA ASP A 163 -15.64 4.92 -12.06
C ASP A 163 -14.26 4.87 -12.71
N GLU A 164 -13.47 5.94 -12.59
CA GLU A 164 -12.09 5.97 -13.10
C GLU A 164 -11.19 5.01 -12.34
N MET A 165 -11.32 4.94 -11.01
CA MET A 165 -10.56 3.97 -10.21
C MET A 165 -10.96 2.53 -10.52
N ARG A 166 -12.25 2.28 -10.81
CA ARG A 166 -12.71 0.98 -11.27
C ARG A 166 -12.05 0.62 -12.61
N PHE A 167 -12.06 1.53 -13.57
CA PHE A 167 -11.40 1.36 -14.87
C PHE A 167 -9.90 1.07 -14.71
N GLU A 168 -9.21 1.86 -13.87
CA GLU A 168 -7.80 1.68 -13.51
C GLU A 168 -7.52 0.26 -13.00
N SER A 169 -8.41 -0.28 -12.15
CA SER A 169 -8.21 -1.57 -11.51
C SER A 169 -8.46 -2.81 -12.38
N VAL A 170 -9.28 -2.68 -13.45
CA VAL A 170 -9.73 -3.82 -14.28
C VAL A 170 -9.25 -3.73 -15.73
N GLU A 171 -9.39 -2.56 -16.35
CA GLU A 171 -9.34 -2.42 -17.82
C GLU A 171 -8.02 -1.80 -18.29
N ARG A 172 -7.44 -0.88 -17.51
CA ARG A 172 -6.26 -0.09 -17.92
C ARG A 172 -5.11 -0.94 -18.46
N LEU A 173 -4.72 -2.02 -17.77
CA LEU A 173 -3.62 -2.88 -18.24
C LEU A 173 -3.91 -3.49 -19.60
N ALA A 174 -5.16 -3.91 -19.84
CA ALA A 174 -5.56 -4.50 -21.11
C ALA A 174 -5.63 -3.47 -22.24
N GLU A 175 -5.97 -2.22 -21.95
CA GLU A 175 -6.02 -1.15 -22.94
C GLU A 175 -4.63 -0.58 -23.27
N GLU A 176 -3.82 -0.28 -22.26
CA GLU A 176 -2.50 0.36 -22.45
C GLU A 176 -1.42 -0.66 -22.84
N GLN A 177 -1.49 -1.88 -22.31
CA GLN A 177 -0.48 -2.92 -22.53
C GLN A 177 -1.14 -4.30 -22.79
N PRO A 178 -1.90 -4.45 -23.89
CA PRO A 178 -2.66 -5.66 -24.18
C PRO A 178 -1.79 -6.92 -24.17
N GLN A 179 -0.55 -6.83 -24.66
CA GLN A 179 0.43 -7.92 -24.67
C GLN A 179 0.90 -8.39 -23.28
N ASN A 180 0.81 -7.53 -22.28
CA ASN A 180 1.15 -7.83 -20.88
C ASN A 180 -0.09 -8.19 -20.06
N SER A 181 -1.27 -8.19 -20.69
CA SER A 181 -2.53 -8.58 -20.07
C SER A 181 -2.97 -9.97 -20.54
N ALA A 182 -3.62 -10.74 -19.67
CA ALA A 182 -4.25 -12.00 -20.04
C ALA A 182 -5.65 -11.80 -20.66
N SER A 183 -5.98 -10.59 -21.15
CA SER A 183 -7.29 -10.25 -21.72
C SER A 183 -7.60 -11.05 -22.99
N PHE A 184 -6.57 -11.46 -23.74
CA PHE A 184 -6.67 -12.36 -24.87
C PHE A 184 -5.81 -13.61 -24.63
N LEU A 185 -6.43 -14.79 -24.58
CA LEU A 185 -5.72 -16.05 -24.30
C LEU A 185 -4.96 -16.58 -25.51
N LEU A 186 -5.55 -16.47 -26.71
CA LEU A 186 -4.98 -16.99 -27.95
C LEU A 186 -5.06 -15.95 -29.06
N THR A 187 -3.95 -15.76 -29.76
CA THR A 187 -3.90 -14.97 -30.99
C THR A 187 -4.70 -15.66 -32.10
N ARG A 188 -5.19 -14.89 -33.08
CA ARG A 188 -5.89 -15.46 -34.25
C ARG A 188 -5.03 -16.50 -34.99
N ALA A 189 -3.72 -16.27 -35.07
CA ALA A 189 -2.79 -17.22 -35.68
C ALA A 189 -2.74 -18.55 -34.90
N GLN A 190 -2.66 -18.50 -33.56
CA GLN A 190 -2.69 -19.70 -32.73
C GLN A 190 -4.01 -20.47 -32.88
N ILE A 191 -5.15 -19.78 -32.97
CA ILE A 191 -6.46 -20.43 -33.20
C ILE A 191 -6.48 -21.13 -34.56
N VAL A 192 -6.06 -20.45 -35.64
CA VAL A 192 -6.02 -21.02 -36.99
C VAL A 192 -5.09 -22.24 -37.04
N VAL A 193 -3.88 -22.12 -36.49
CA VAL A 193 -2.93 -23.24 -36.41
C VAL A 193 -3.52 -24.39 -35.59
N GLY A 194 -4.15 -24.10 -34.45
CA GLY A 194 -4.81 -25.11 -33.62
C GLY A 194 -5.91 -25.86 -34.38
N ILE A 195 -6.76 -25.16 -35.12
CA ILE A 195 -7.79 -25.75 -35.96
C ILE A 195 -7.17 -26.62 -37.07
N LEU A 196 -6.14 -26.13 -37.75
CA LEU A 196 -5.45 -26.89 -38.79
C LEU A 196 -4.80 -28.17 -38.24
N VAL A 197 -4.20 -28.11 -37.04
CA VAL A 197 -3.66 -29.28 -36.35
C VAL A 197 -4.75 -30.27 -36.00
N LEU A 198 -5.91 -29.81 -35.49
CA LEU A 198 -7.04 -30.68 -35.18
C LEU A 198 -7.61 -31.36 -36.42
N ILE A 199 -7.74 -30.64 -37.53
CA ILE A 199 -8.16 -31.20 -38.83
C ILE A 199 -7.15 -32.25 -39.30
N ALA A 200 -5.86 -31.93 -39.31
CA ALA A 200 -4.81 -32.85 -39.73
C ALA A 200 -4.78 -34.14 -38.87
N LEU A 201 -4.95 -34.01 -37.55
CA LEU A 201 -5.06 -35.15 -36.65
C LEU A 201 -6.31 -35.99 -36.94
N GLY A 202 -7.48 -35.36 -37.13
CA GLY A 202 -8.73 -36.05 -37.48
C GLY A 202 -8.65 -36.80 -38.81
N THR A 203 -8.07 -36.17 -39.83
CA THR A 203 -7.80 -36.80 -41.12
C THR A 203 -6.78 -37.94 -40.98
N GLY A 204 -5.71 -37.75 -40.20
CA GLY A 204 -4.71 -38.78 -39.96
C GLY A 204 -5.27 -40.00 -39.23
N ILE A 205 -6.14 -39.79 -38.24
CA ILE A 205 -6.79 -40.88 -37.49
C ILE A 205 -7.73 -41.69 -38.39
N THR A 206 -8.43 -41.04 -39.32
CA THR A 206 -9.38 -41.72 -40.21
C THR A 206 -8.69 -42.41 -41.40
N LEU A 207 -7.68 -41.79 -42.00
CA LEU A 207 -7.02 -42.32 -43.21
C LEU A 207 -5.82 -43.25 -42.90
N VAL A 208 -5.03 -42.94 -41.87
CA VAL A 208 -3.78 -43.66 -41.53
C VAL A 208 -3.59 -43.76 -40.00
N PRO A 209 -4.46 -44.51 -39.29
CA PRO A 209 -4.54 -44.51 -37.83
C PRO A 209 -3.24 -44.94 -37.13
N ARG A 210 -2.56 -45.97 -37.63
CA ARG A 210 -1.34 -46.51 -36.99
C ARG A 210 -0.20 -45.50 -37.00
N SER A 211 0.07 -44.90 -38.16
CA SER A 211 1.14 -43.90 -38.31
C SER A 211 0.84 -42.64 -37.51
N THR A 212 -0.42 -42.20 -37.50
CA THR A 212 -0.86 -41.03 -36.72
C THR A 212 -0.71 -41.27 -35.22
N ALA A 213 -1.13 -42.44 -34.71
CA ALA A 213 -0.97 -42.79 -33.30
C ALA A 213 0.51 -42.85 -32.88
N LEU A 214 1.38 -43.42 -33.73
CA LEU A 214 2.82 -43.43 -33.49
C LEU A 214 3.40 -42.01 -33.44
N ALA A 215 3.02 -41.14 -34.38
CA ALA A 215 3.48 -39.75 -34.40
C ALA A 215 3.06 -38.98 -33.15
N ILE A 216 1.79 -39.10 -32.74
CA ILE A 216 1.29 -38.49 -31.49
C ILE A 216 2.09 -39.00 -30.29
N ASN A 217 2.31 -40.31 -30.20
CA ASN A 217 3.06 -40.91 -29.10
C ASN A 217 4.50 -40.38 -29.03
N LEU A 218 5.20 -40.28 -30.17
CA LEU A 218 6.55 -39.71 -30.24
C LEU A 218 6.60 -38.25 -29.82
N VAL A 219 5.63 -37.43 -30.26
CA VAL A 219 5.52 -36.02 -29.85
C VAL A 219 5.29 -35.92 -28.34
N LEU A 220 4.38 -36.70 -27.78
CA LEU A 220 4.11 -36.72 -26.34
C LEU A 220 5.33 -37.18 -25.53
N GLN A 221 6.06 -38.20 -25.99
CA GLN A 221 7.31 -38.65 -25.37
C GLN A 221 8.39 -37.58 -25.42
N LEU A 222 8.55 -36.89 -26.55
CA LEU A 222 9.48 -35.78 -26.67
C LEU A 222 9.13 -34.64 -25.70
N CYS A 223 7.86 -34.23 -25.64
CA CYS A 223 7.38 -33.25 -24.67
C CYS A 223 7.66 -33.68 -23.22
N TYR A 224 7.43 -34.95 -22.90
CA TYR A 224 7.72 -35.49 -21.57
C TYR A 224 9.21 -35.44 -21.23
N VAL A 225 10.08 -35.83 -22.16
CA VAL A 225 11.55 -35.76 -21.98
C VAL A 225 12.01 -34.32 -21.81
N LEU A 226 11.51 -33.39 -22.63
CA LEU A 226 11.84 -31.97 -22.50
C LEU A 226 11.38 -31.39 -21.15
N PHE A 227 10.18 -31.75 -20.70
CA PHE A 227 9.66 -31.33 -19.39
C PHE A 227 10.45 -31.93 -18.23
N ALA A 228 10.84 -33.20 -18.33
CA ALA A 228 11.71 -33.85 -17.36
C ALA A 228 13.10 -33.19 -17.30
N LEU A 229 13.69 -32.87 -18.46
CA LEU A 229 14.96 -32.15 -18.56
C LEU A 229 14.85 -30.76 -17.92
N MET A 230 13.80 -30.00 -18.23
CA MET A 230 13.54 -28.69 -17.62
C MET A 230 13.47 -28.80 -16.09
N LYS A 231 12.75 -29.81 -15.56
CA LYS A 231 12.68 -30.06 -14.11
C LYS A 231 14.04 -30.38 -13.50
N VAL A 232 14.86 -31.20 -14.17
CA VAL A 232 16.22 -31.52 -13.70
C VAL A 232 17.09 -30.26 -13.69
N VAL A 233 17.01 -29.41 -14.72
CA VAL A 233 17.72 -28.13 -14.77
C VAL A 233 17.26 -27.18 -13.66
N MET A 234 15.95 -27.05 -13.45
CA MET A 234 15.39 -26.23 -12.36
C MET A 234 15.84 -26.72 -10.99
N LEU A 235 15.81 -28.03 -10.75
CA LEU A 235 16.27 -28.63 -9.50
C LEU A 235 17.78 -28.41 -9.28
N TYR A 236 18.58 -28.60 -10.32
CA TYR A 236 20.03 -28.37 -10.25
C TYR A 236 20.37 -26.91 -9.93
N ARG A 237 19.75 -25.96 -10.64
CA ARG A 237 19.94 -24.51 -10.37
C ARG A 237 19.45 -24.12 -8.98
N GLY A 238 18.27 -24.60 -8.58
CA GLY A 238 17.73 -24.37 -7.23
C GLY A 238 18.62 -24.95 -6.13
N ALA A 239 19.24 -26.12 -6.36
CA ALA A 239 20.18 -26.73 -5.41
C ALA A 239 21.51 -25.97 -5.28
N GLN A 240 21.93 -25.23 -6.31
CA GLN A 240 23.09 -24.34 -6.23
C GLN A 240 22.82 -23.04 -5.46
N GLY A 241 21.57 -22.82 -5.02
CA GLY A 241 21.18 -21.59 -4.32
C GLY A 241 20.97 -20.40 -5.25
N GLU A 242 21.02 -20.60 -6.57
CA GLU A 242 20.70 -19.56 -7.55
C GLU A 242 19.22 -19.17 -7.39
N GLY A 243 18.96 -17.96 -6.90
CA GLY A 243 17.61 -17.41 -6.70
C GLY A 243 17.20 -17.19 -5.24
N PHE A 244 18.03 -17.56 -4.26
CA PHE A 244 17.79 -17.21 -2.86
C PHE A 244 18.65 -16.02 -2.44
N VAL A 245 18.02 -15.01 -1.83
CA VAL A 245 18.74 -13.95 -1.13
C VAL A 245 18.68 -14.24 0.35
N SER A 246 19.85 -14.49 0.95
CA SER A 246 19.97 -14.62 2.40
C SER A 246 20.19 -13.25 3.02
N VAL A 247 19.33 -12.91 3.99
CA VAL A 247 19.48 -11.73 4.84
C VAL A 247 19.93 -12.22 6.21
N THR A 248 21.06 -11.70 6.69
CA THR A 248 21.63 -12.00 8.00
C THR A 248 21.20 -10.96 9.03
N ASP A 249 21.41 -11.26 10.31
CA ASP A 249 21.14 -10.32 11.40
C ASP A 249 22.01 -9.06 11.29
N GLU A 250 23.21 -9.17 10.72
CA GLU A 250 24.11 -8.03 10.47
C GLU A 250 23.52 -7.09 9.40
N ASP A 251 22.92 -7.63 8.35
CA ASP A 251 22.22 -6.82 7.35
C ASP A 251 21.06 -6.04 7.98
N LEU A 252 20.29 -6.67 8.86
CA LEU A 252 19.19 -6.02 9.56
C LEU A 252 19.68 -4.95 10.53
N ALA A 253 20.75 -5.23 11.28
CA ALA A 253 21.37 -4.27 12.19
C ALA A 253 21.96 -3.05 11.46
N SER A 254 22.35 -3.21 10.19
CA SER A 254 22.83 -2.10 9.35
C SER A 254 21.72 -1.15 8.87
N LEU A 255 20.45 -1.56 8.96
CA LEU A 255 19.33 -0.73 8.54
C LEU A 255 19.10 0.39 9.54
N SER A 256 19.15 1.63 9.07
CA SER A 256 18.69 2.78 9.85
C SER A 256 17.16 2.86 9.78
N GLU A 257 16.49 2.85 10.93
CA GLU A 257 15.04 3.09 11.06
C GLU A 257 14.61 4.40 10.36
N ARG A 258 15.50 5.40 10.36
CA ARG A 258 15.28 6.69 9.72
C ARG A 258 15.16 6.58 8.20
N GLU A 259 15.97 5.72 7.60
CA GLU A 259 16.06 5.53 6.14
C GLU A 259 15.05 4.52 5.61
N LEU A 260 14.35 3.80 6.49
CA LEU A 260 13.30 2.88 6.05
C LEU A 260 12.22 3.64 5.26
N PRO A 261 11.78 3.15 4.10
CA PRO A 261 10.77 3.80 3.28
C PRO A 261 9.37 3.60 3.86
N THR A 262 8.36 4.28 3.31
CA THR A 262 6.97 3.90 3.57
C THR A 262 6.69 2.55 2.89
N TYR A 263 5.96 1.66 3.58
CA TYR A 263 5.62 0.34 3.10
C TYR A 263 4.09 0.18 3.07
N THR A 264 3.53 -0.14 1.90
CA THR A 264 2.10 -0.45 1.76
C THR A 264 1.86 -1.94 1.93
N ILE A 265 0.90 -2.28 2.79
CA ILE A 265 0.43 -3.65 2.99
C ILE A 265 -1.00 -3.72 2.46
N LEU A 266 -1.20 -4.50 1.39
CA LEU A 266 -2.52 -4.76 0.83
C LEU A 266 -3.04 -6.08 1.40
N VAL A 267 -4.23 -6.06 2.00
CA VAL A 267 -4.89 -7.26 2.49
C VAL A 267 -6.29 -7.33 1.89
N PRO A 268 -6.50 -8.07 0.79
CA PRO A 268 -7.82 -8.29 0.23
C PRO A 268 -8.64 -9.23 1.13
N LEU A 269 -9.83 -8.79 1.49
CA LEU A 269 -10.73 -9.49 2.40
C LEU A 269 -12.07 -9.80 1.72
N TYR A 270 -12.52 -11.05 1.80
CA TYR A 270 -13.85 -11.44 1.36
C TYR A 270 -14.42 -12.59 2.17
N ARG A 271 -15.48 -12.31 2.96
CA ARG A 271 -16.15 -13.24 3.88
C ARG A 271 -15.20 -13.80 4.95
N GLU A 272 -14.41 -12.91 5.53
CA GLU A 272 -13.26 -13.23 6.40
C GLU A 272 -13.38 -12.58 7.78
N ALA A 273 -14.61 -12.26 8.22
CA ALA A 273 -14.88 -11.63 9.51
C ALA A 273 -14.20 -12.34 10.71
N ASN A 274 -14.12 -13.68 10.67
CA ASN A 274 -13.58 -14.49 11.76
C ASN A 274 -12.06 -14.45 11.91
N VAL A 275 -11.32 -14.14 10.83
CA VAL A 275 -9.84 -14.14 10.85
C VAL A 275 -9.26 -12.75 11.18
N LEU A 276 -10.07 -11.70 11.05
CA LEU A 276 -9.68 -10.31 11.29
C LEU A 276 -8.95 -10.03 12.62
N PRO A 277 -9.39 -10.55 13.80
CA PRO A 277 -8.70 -10.26 15.05
C PRO A 277 -7.25 -10.76 15.03
N GLY A 278 -7.04 -11.99 14.55
CA GLY A 278 -5.71 -12.58 14.43
C GLY A 278 -4.87 -11.86 13.38
N LEU A 279 -5.45 -11.54 12.21
CA LEU A 279 -4.77 -10.76 11.18
C LEU A 279 -4.25 -9.42 11.73
N LEU A 280 -5.11 -8.64 12.39
CA LEU A 280 -4.73 -7.34 12.96
C LEU A 280 -3.64 -7.50 14.02
N GLU A 281 -3.72 -8.51 14.87
CA GLU A 281 -2.68 -8.81 15.86
C GLU A 281 -1.31 -9.01 15.18
N HIS A 282 -1.22 -9.89 14.18
CA HIS A 282 0.04 -10.14 13.47
C HIS A 282 0.57 -8.88 12.75
N LEU A 283 -0.30 -8.12 12.08
CA LEU A 283 0.08 -6.87 11.41
C LEU A 283 0.58 -5.80 12.39
N MET A 284 -0.03 -5.71 13.58
CA MET A 284 0.38 -4.79 14.63
C MET A 284 1.71 -5.19 15.29
N GLN A 285 2.09 -6.47 15.23
CA GLN A 285 3.36 -6.95 15.78
C GLN A 285 4.55 -6.75 14.83
N LEU A 286 4.33 -6.44 13.55
CA LEU A 286 5.41 -6.16 12.60
C LEU A 286 6.41 -5.14 13.15
N ASP A 287 7.67 -5.52 13.20
CA ASP A 287 8.80 -4.68 13.57
C ASP A 287 9.11 -3.72 12.41
N TYR A 288 8.38 -2.62 12.38
CA TYR A 288 8.54 -1.52 11.44
C TYR A 288 7.97 -0.23 12.07
N PRO A 289 8.54 0.96 11.81
CA PRO A 289 7.99 2.21 12.31
C PRO A 289 6.53 2.39 11.87
N LYS A 290 5.60 2.45 12.83
CA LYS A 290 4.15 2.38 12.54
C LYS A 290 3.64 3.52 11.65
N HIS A 291 4.22 4.71 11.80
CA HIS A 291 3.89 5.86 10.95
C HIS A 291 4.40 5.73 9.51
N LYS A 292 5.28 4.76 9.22
CA LYS A 292 5.74 4.40 7.87
C LYS A 292 4.99 3.21 7.28
N LEU A 293 4.03 2.63 8.01
CA LEU A 293 3.16 1.60 7.48
C LEU A 293 1.91 2.23 6.87
N ASP A 294 1.54 1.71 5.71
CA ASP A 294 0.29 2.00 5.02
C ASP A 294 -0.49 0.69 4.87
N ILE A 295 -1.23 0.32 5.90
CA ILE A 295 -2.00 -0.92 5.89
C ILE A 295 -3.36 -0.64 5.28
N ARG A 296 -3.69 -1.30 4.17
CA ARG A 296 -4.94 -1.12 3.45
C ARG A 296 -5.71 -2.45 3.46
N LEU A 297 -6.74 -2.51 4.29
CA LEU A 297 -7.69 -3.61 4.30
C LEU A 297 -8.72 -3.37 3.21
N LEU A 298 -8.80 -4.27 2.24
CA LEU A 298 -9.60 -4.10 1.03
C LEU A 298 -10.84 -4.97 1.15
N PHE A 299 -12.02 -4.35 1.18
CA PHE A 299 -13.30 -5.03 1.33
C PHE A 299 -14.10 -4.90 0.04
N GLU A 300 -14.71 -5.97 -0.44
CA GLU A 300 -15.72 -5.84 -1.50
C GLU A 300 -16.95 -5.11 -0.96
N GLU A 301 -17.56 -4.25 -1.77
CA GLU A 301 -18.72 -3.42 -1.38
C GLU A 301 -19.90 -4.23 -0.80
N ASP A 302 -20.07 -5.48 -1.24
CA ASP A 302 -21.14 -6.36 -0.78
C ASP A 302 -20.81 -7.18 0.48
N ASP A 303 -19.60 -7.06 1.03
CA ASP A 303 -19.16 -7.73 2.26
C ASP A 303 -19.26 -6.83 3.50
N LEU A 304 -20.51 -6.46 3.83
CA LEU A 304 -20.79 -5.61 4.98
C LEU A 304 -20.45 -6.27 6.33
N GLU A 305 -20.52 -7.60 6.41
CA GLU A 305 -20.22 -8.36 7.62
C GLU A 305 -18.74 -8.19 8.01
N THR A 306 -17.83 -8.47 7.07
CA THR A 306 -16.38 -8.34 7.32
C THR A 306 -15.99 -6.89 7.57
N LEU A 307 -16.60 -5.93 6.85
CA LEU A 307 -16.36 -4.49 7.08
C LEU A 307 -16.81 -4.05 8.48
N GLN A 308 -17.98 -4.49 8.94
CA GLN A 308 -18.48 -4.18 10.28
C GLN A 308 -17.63 -4.81 11.38
N ALA A 309 -17.21 -6.07 11.20
CA ALA A 309 -16.29 -6.74 12.11
C ALA A 309 -14.96 -5.98 12.21
N ALA A 310 -14.39 -5.53 11.09
CA ALA A 310 -13.17 -4.72 11.09
C ALA A 310 -13.36 -3.39 11.82
N ARG A 311 -14.50 -2.71 11.63
CA ARG A 311 -14.81 -1.44 12.30
C ARG A 311 -14.95 -1.61 13.82
N ALA A 312 -15.54 -2.72 14.26
CA ALA A 312 -15.71 -3.03 15.68
C ALA A 312 -14.35 -3.19 16.41
N LEU A 313 -13.31 -3.66 15.69
CA LEU A 313 -11.96 -3.82 16.24
C LEU A 313 -11.23 -2.49 16.47
N SER A 314 -11.71 -1.37 15.89
CA SER A 314 -11.14 -0.02 16.05
C SER A 314 -9.60 0.02 15.87
N PRO A 315 -9.07 -0.44 14.71
CA PRO A 315 -7.63 -0.51 14.51
C PRO A 315 -6.98 0.89 14.51
N PRO A 316 -5.65 0.95 14.70
CA PRO A 316 -4.90 2.20 14.64
C PRO A 316 -5.07 2.94 13.31
N TYR A 317 -4.88 4.26 13.32
CA TYR A 317 -5.12 5.14 12.17
C TYR A 317 -4.21 4.93 10.95
N TYR A 318 -3.12 4.16 11.08
CA TYR A 318 -2.30 3.73 9.94
C TYR A 318 -2.91 2.52 9.20
N VAL A 319 -4.05 2.00 9.67
CA VAL A 319 -4.88 0.99 9.00
C VAL A 319 -6.08 1.67 8.34
N SER A 320 -6.13 1.62 7.02
CA SER A 320 -7.18 2.23 6.20
C SER A 320 -8.12 1.15 5.65
N PHE A 321 -9.41 1.49 5.59
CA PHE A 321 -10.44 0.58 5.08
C PHE A 321 -10.82 1.06 3.68
N VAL A 322 -10.51 0.23 2.69
CA VAL A 322 -10.77 0.53 1.28
C VAL A 322 -11.94 -0.33 0.82
N VAL A 323 -13.06 0.30 0.50
CA VAL A 323 -14.23 -0.42 -0.04
C VAL A 323 -14.10 -0.41 -1.56
N VAL A 324 -13.95 -1.59 -2.14
CA VAL A 324 -13.80 -1.81 -3.58
C VAL A 324 -15.20 -1.85 -4.21
N PRO A 325 -15.54 -0.92 -5.12
CA PRO A 325 -16.85 -0.88 -5.75
C PRO A 325 -17.19 -2.17 -6.49
N LYS A 326 -18.47 -2.53 -6.46
CA LYS A 326 -18.97 -3.73 -7.13
C LYS A 326 -18.73 -3.65 -8.63
N SER A 327 -17.89 -4.56 -9.11
CA SER A 327 -17.43 -4.62 -10.50
C SER A 327 -16.95 -6.03 -10.82
N TYR A 328 -17.08 -6.41 -12.09
CA TYR A 328 -16.64 -7.71 -12.59
C TYR A 328 -15.34 -7.57 -13.40
N PRO A 329 -14.40 -8.52 -13.27
CA PRO A 329 -14.48 -9.72 -12.42
C PRO A 329 -14.21 -9.42 -10.93
N GLN A 330 -14.97 -10.05 -10.03
CA GLN A 330 -14.76 -9.92 -8.57
C GLN A 330 -13.65 -10.89 -8.13
N THR A 331 -12.43 -10.40 -7.96
CA THR A 331 -11.24 -11.24 -7.70
C THR A 331 -10.23 -10.52 -6.80
N LYS A 332 -9.38 -11.28 -6.09
CA LYS A 332 -8.29 -10.71 -5.26
C LYS A 332 -7.37 -9.76 -6.05
N PRO A 333 -6.94 -10.08 -7.29
CA PRO A 333 -6.13 -9.15 -8.09
C PRO A 333 -6.82 -7.81 -8.38
N LYS A 334 -8.13 -7.80 -8.70
CA LYS A 334 -8.88 -6.54 -8.87
C LYS A 334 -8.83 -5.70 -7.59
N ALA A 335 -9.15 -6.31 -6.45
CA ALA A 335 -9.13 -5.62 -5.17
C ALA A 335 -7.74 -5.03 -4.89
N CYS A 336 -6.68 -5.82 -5.10
CA CYS A 336 -5.30 -5.34 -4.92
C CYS A 336 -4.94 -4.19 -5.88
N ASN A 337 -5.32 -4.27 -7.16
CA ASN A 337 -5.11 -3.18 -8.11
C ASN A 337 -5.83 -1.91 -7.66
N PHE A 338 -7.07 -2.02 -7.18
CA PHE A 338 -7.83 -0.89 -6.64
C PHE A 338 -7.15 -0.30 -5.39
N GLY A 339 -6.68 -1.16 -4.48
CA GLY A 339 -5.91 -0.76 -3.31
C GLY A 339 -4.59 -0.06 -3.64
N LEU A 340 -3.97 -0.40 -4.78
CA LEU A 340 -2.69 0.13 -5.25
C LEU A 340 -2.79 1.57 -5.77
N ILE A 341 -3.94 2.01 -6.29
CA ILE A 341 -4.13 3.33 -6.92
C ILE A 341 -3.67 4.48 -6.02
N HIS A 342 -3.96 4.36 -4.71
CA HIS A 342 -3.61 5.33 -3.67
C HIS A 342 -2.67 4.75 -2.62
N ALA A 343 -1.95 3.68 -2.96
CA ALA A 343 -0.88 3.17 -2.11
C ALA A 343 0.21 4.24 -1.93
N ARG A 344 0.77 4.30 -0.72
CA ARG A 344 1.75 5.34 -0.34
C ARG A 344 3.18 4.83 -0.29
N GLY A 345 3.34 3.52 -0.22
CA GLY A 345 4.63 2.89 -0.04
C GLY A 345 5.49 2.96 -1.30
N GLU A 346 6.79 3.12 -1.08
CA GLU A 346 7.79 2.82 -2.11
C GLU A 346 7.82 1.32 -2.39
N PHE A 347 7.55 0.53 -1.34
CA PHE A 347 7.40 -0.92 -1.42
C PHE A 347 5.97 -1.33 -1.10
N VAL A 348 5.51 -2.39 -1.77
CA VAL A 348 4.19 -2.98 -1.56
C VAL A 348 4.32 -4.48 -1.28
N VAL A 349 3.51 -4.98 -0.35
CA VAL A 349 3.34 -6.41 -0.09
C VAL A 349 1.85 -6.74 -0.08
N ILE A 350 1.52 -7.95 -0.54
CA ILE A 350 0.18 -8.51 -0.45
C ILE A 350 0.23 -9.63 0.59
N TYR A 351 -0.65 -9.56 1.58
CA TYR A 351 -0.88 -10.67 2.50
C TYR A 351 -2.28 -11.23 2.33
N ASP A 352 -2.43 -12.53 2.54
CA ASP A 352 -3.74 -13.15 2.71
C ASP A 352 -4.25 -12.94 4.15
N ALA A 353 -5.55 -13.11 4.35
CA ALA A 353 -6.21 -12.86 5.64
C ALA A 353 -5.74 -13.80 6.77
N GLU A 354 -5.12 -14.93 6.40
CA GLU A 354 -4.58 -15.95 7.31
C GLU A 354 -3.06 -15.88 7.51
N ASP A 355 -2.37 -14.99 6.79
CA ASP A 355 -0.92 -14.88 6.84
C ASP A 355 -0.43 -14.43 8.22
N ARG A 356 0.71 -15.00 8.62
CA ARG A 356 1.43 -14.70 9.87
C ARG A 356 2.86 -14.34 9.53
N PRO A 357 3.12 -13.11 9.02
CA PRO A 357 4.47 -12.72 8.64
C PRO A 357 5.41 -12.73 9.84
N GLU A 358 6.69 -13.03 9.59
CA GLU A 358 7.74 -12.80 10.59
C GLU A 358 7.78 -11.30 10.96
N LEU A 359 8.08 -10.99 12.22
CA LEU A 359 7.99 -9.61 12.72
C LEU A 359 8.86 -8.65 11.90
N ASP A 360 10.07 -9.07 11.55
CA ASP A 360 11.07 -8.31 10.79
C ASP A 360 11.02 -8.55 9.27
N GLN A 361 9.97 -9.22 8.76
CA GLN A 361 9.90 -9.62 7.35
C GLN A 361 10.05 -8.42 6.39
N LEU A 362 9.40 -7.30 6.69
CA LEU A 362 9.49 -6.11 5.85
C LEU A 362 10.92 -5.57 5.78
N LYS A 363 11.63 -5.51 6.91
CA LYS A 363 13.04 -5.10 6.97
C LYS A 363 13.94 -6.06 6.19
N LYS A 364 13.69 -7.37 6.29
CA LYS A 364 14.39 -8.40 5.50
C LYS A 364 14.20 -8.16 4.00
N VAL A 365 12.99 -7.85 3.54
CA VAL A 365 12.73 -7.57 2.13
C VAL A 365 13.46 -6.30 1.66
N ILE A 366 13.48 -5.23 2.47
CA ILE A 366 14.27 -4.02 2.16
C ILE A 366 15.76 -4.34 2.05
N ALA A 367 16.32 -5.10 3.00
CA ALA A 367 17.71 -5.54 2.95
C ALA A 367 18.00 -6.40 1.71
N ALA A 368 17.07 -7.27 1.31
CA ALA A 368 17.19 -8.08 0.11
C ALA A 368 17.22 -7.21 -1.16
N PHE A 369 16.32 -6.24 -1.30
CA PHE A 369 16.33 -5.31 -2.44
C PHE A 369 17.62 -4.46 -2.51
N ARG A 370 18.19 -4.07 -1.36
CA ARG A 370 19.49 -3.37 -1.32
C ARG A 370 20.66 -4.22 -1.82
N LYS A 371 20.57 -5.56 -1.70
CA LYS A 371 21.59 -6.51 -2.18
C LYS A 371 21.38 -6.92 -3.63
N LEU A 372 20.12 -6.96 -4.07
CA LEU A 372 19.75 -7.41 -5.41
C LEU A 372 20.06 -6.34 -6.46
N PRO A 373 20.37 -6.75 -7.70
CA PRO A 373 20.41 -5.84 -8.84
C PRO A 373 19.07 -5.12 -9.07
N ALA A 374 19.11 -3.93 -9.66
CA ALA A 374 17.92 -3.08 -9.88
C ALA A 374 16.86 -3.68 -10.81
N GLU A 375 17.17 -4.74 -11.55
CA GLU A 375 16.22 -5.47 -12.40
C GLU A 375 15.22 -6.33 -11.60
N TYR A 376 15.50 -6.59 -10.32
CA TYR A 376 14.60 -7.36 -9.47
C TYR A 376 13.46 -6.47 -8.97
N ALA A 377 12.25 -6.72 -9.49
CA ALA A 377 11.05 -5.98 -9.12
C ALA A 377 10.20 -6.66 -8.02
N CYS A 378 10.51 -7.90 -7.66
CA CYS A 378 9.72 -8.69 -6.70
C CYS A 378 10.61 -9.63 -5.89
N VAL A 379 10.34 -9.70 -4.58
CA VAL A 379 10.92 -10.67 -3.65
C VAL A 379 9.79 -11.52 -3.10
N GLN A 380 9.85 -12.84 -3.31
CA GLN A 380 8.90 -13.76 -2.73
C GLN A 380 9.45 -14.32 -1.41
N ALA A 381 8.76 -14.04 -0.31
CA ALA A 381 9.06 -14.68 0.97
C ALA A 381 8.71 -16.18 0.92
N LYS A 382 9.41 -16.99 1.73
CA LYS A 382 9.10 -18.42 1.85
C LYS A 382 7.75 -18.58 2.53
N LEU A 383 6.82 -19.28 1.88
CA LEU A 383 5.54 -19.66 2.46
C LEU A 383 5.74 -20.92 3.29
N ASN A 384 5.40 -20.83 4.57
CA ASN A 384 5.39 -21.98 5.47
C ASN A 384 4.01 -22.07 6.13
N TYR A 385 3.64 -23.26 6.54
CA TYR A 385 2.31 -23.52 7.07
C TYR A 385 2.41 -23.98 8.53
N TYR A 386 1.50 -23.46 9.36
CA TYR A 386 1.59 -23.59 10.80
C TYR A 386 1.00 -24.90 11.35
N ASN A 387 0.24 -25.65 10.55
CA ASN A 387 -0.48 -26.86 10.97
C ASN A 387 0.22 -28.18 10.54
N ALA A 388 1.53 -28.14 10.32
CA ALA A 388 2.31 -29.31 9.91
C ALA A 388 2.19 -30.51 10.85
N SER A 389 1.96 -30.29 12.14
CA SER A 389 1.79 -31.37 13.12
C SER A 389 0.35 -31.90 13.24
N GLN A 390 -0.63 -31.32 12.55
CA GLN A 390 -2.05 -31.62 12.77
C GLN A 390 -2.44 -33.04 12.34
N ASN A 391 -1.96 -33.53 11.19
CA ASN A 391 -2.24 -34.88 10.71
C ASN A 391 -1.21 -35.36 9.68
N LEU A 392 -1.33 -36.60 9.22
CA LEU A 392 -0.40 -37.18 8.27
C LEU A 392 -0.35 -36.43 6.93
N LEU A 393 -1.50 -35.94 6.45
CA LEU A 393 -1.57 -35.19 5.19
C LEU A 393 -0.81 -33.87 5.34
N THR A 394 -1.01 -33.12 6.42
CA THR A 394 -0.29 -31.86 6.65
C THR A 394 1.20 -32.09 6.88
N ARG A 395 1.62 -33.23 7.43
CA ARG A 395 3.05 -33.59 7.54
C ARG A 395 3.74 -33.89 6.21
N TRP A 396 3.00 -34.21 5.14
CA TRP A 396 3.60 -34.48 3.83
C TRP A 396 3.96 -33.21 3.05
N PHE A 397 3.47 -32.06 3.48
CA PHE A 397 3.77 -30.79 2.83
C PHE A 397 5.00 -30.07 3.42
N SER A 398 5.69 -30.65 4.44
CA SER A 398 6.72 -30.04 5.33
C SER A 398 7.98 -30.83 5.20
#